data_AF-A0A521YSQ6-F1
#
_entry.id   AF-A0A521YSQ6-F1
#
_cell.length_a   1.000
_cell.length_b   1.000
_cell.length_c   1.000
_cell.angle_alpha   90.00
_cell.angle_beta   90.00
_cell.angle_gamma   90.00
#
_symmetry.space_group_name_H-M   'P 1'
#
loop_
_entity.id
_entity.type
_entity.pdbx_description
1 polymer ?
#
loop_
_entity_poly.entity_id
_entity_poly.type
_entity_poly.pdbx_seq_one_letter_code
_entity_poly.pdbx_strand_id
1 'polypeptide(L)'
;MSLKLTAGLVLASLIVLFAVQNAEPVEFRFLIWTFALSRALMMFILLAIGVLLGWMMHAVSAYRERKQPAHEGGLHERRAETPRDE
;
A
#
# COMPACT_ATOMS: atom_id res chain seq x y z
N MET A 1 -30.73 -26.75 9.90
CA MET A 1 -29.74 -25.82 9.32
C MET A 1 -28.97 -25.20 10.48
N SER A 2 -27.64 -25.19 10.46
CA SER A 2 -26.85 -24.69 11.60
C SER A 2 -27.03 -23.17 11.71
N LEU A 3 -27.45 -22.71 12.89
CA LEU A 3 -27.77 -21.30 13.16
C LEU A 3 -26.63 -20.34 12.76
N LYS A 4 -25.39 -20.80 12.88
CA LYS A 4 -24.18 -20.07 12.44
C LYS A 4 -24.15 -19.83 10.93
N LEU A 5 -24.51 -20.84 10.13
CA LEU A 5 -24.59 -20.72 8.67
C LEU A 5 -25.78 -19.87 8.25
N THR A 6 -26.93 -20.03 8.90
CA THR A 6 -28.12 -19.21 8.62
C THR A 6 -27.86 -17.74 8.97
N ALA A 7 -27.27 -17.45 10.14
CA ALA A 7 -26.91 -16.10 10.53
C ALA A 7 -25.85 -15.49 9.60
N GLY A 8 -24.84 -16.27 9.20
CA GLY A 8 -23.84 -15.83 8.24
C GLY A 8 -24.44 -15.50 6.87
N LEU A 9 -25.38 -16.31 6.38
CA LEU A 9 -26.06 -16.09 5.11
C LEU A 9 -26.97 -14.85 5.15
N VAL A 10 -27.68 -14.64 6.25
CA VAL A 10 -28.51 -13.44 6.46
C VAL A 10 -27.64 -12.19 6.51
N LEU A 11 -26.53 -12.23 7.24
CA LEU A 11 -25.60 -11.10 7.34
C LEU A 11 -24.96 -10.78 5.99
N ALA A 12 -24.52 -11.80 5.25
CA ALA A 12 -23.97 -11.63 3.91
C ALA A 12 -24.99 -11.02 2.95
N SER A 13 -26.24 -11.50 3.00
CA SER A 13 -27.34 -10.95 2.19
C SER A 13 -27.63 -9.49 2.54
N LEU A 14 -27.60 -9.13 3.82
CA LEU A 14 -27.75 -7.75 4.28
C LEU A 14 -26.64 -6.84 3.76
N ILE A 15 -25.39 -7.30 3.80
CA ILE A 15 -24.23 -6.54 3.30
C ILE A 15 -24.37 -6.30 1.80
N VAL A 16 -24.76 -7.32 1.03
CA VAL A 16 -24.98 -7.19 -0.41
C VAL A 16 -26.12 -6.22 -0.71
N LEU A 17 -27.25 -6.33 0.01
CA LEU A 17 -28.37 -5.42 -0.15
C LEU A 17 -28.00 -3.98 0.23
N PHE A 18 -27.27 -3.79 1.32
CA PHE A 18 -26.76 -2.48 1.72
C PHE A 18 -25.85 -1.90 0.63
N ALA A 19 -24.93 -2.70 0.09
CA ALA A 19 -24.03 -2.27 -0.98
C ALA A 19 -24.77 -1.89 -2.27
N VAL A 20 -25.79 -2.66 -2.67
CA VAL A 20 -26.61 -2.40 -3.87
C VAL A 20 -27.52 -1.19 -3.65
N GLN A 21 -28.15 -1.04 -2.49
CA GLN A 21 -29.03 0.09 -2.19
C GLN A 21 -28.25 1.40 -1.99
N ASN A 22 -27.04 1.33 -1.44
CA ASN A 22 -26.13 2.47 -1.31
C ASN A 22 -25.21 2.63 -2.52
N ALA A 23 -25.43 1.85 -3.59
CA ALA A 23 -24.80 2.07 -4.87
C ALA A 23 -25.49 3.23 -5.56
N GLU A 24 -25.23 4.45 -5.09
CA GLU A 24 -25.43 5.63 -5.93
C GLU A 24 -24.45 5.49 -7.12
N PRO A 25 -24.95 5.22 -8.34
CA PRO A 25 -24.09 4.91 -9.46
C PRO A 25 -23.31 6.18 -9.82
N VAL A 26 -21.99 6.11 -9.76
CA VAL A 26 -21.13 7.11 -10.39
C VAL A 26 -20.71 6.56 -11.73
N GLU A 27 -21.22 7.21 -12.77
CA GLU A 27 -20.84 7.00 -14.16
C GLU A 27 -19.38 7.44 -14.34
N PHE A 28 -18.48 6.47 -14.48
CA PHE A 28 -17.10 6.70 -14.91
C PHE A 28 -17.01 6.57 -16.43
N ARG A 29 -16.72 7.68 -17.09
CA ARG A 29 -16.30 7.69 -18.50
C ARG A 29 -14.79 7.71 -18.60
N PHE A 30 -14.21 6.62 -19.06
CA PHE A 30 -12.79 6.54 -19.37
C PHE A 30 -12.57 6.33 -20.87
N LEU A 31 -12.12 7.39 -21.54
CA LEU A 31 -11.92 7.50 -23.00
C LEU A 31 -13.14 7.08 -23.85
N ILE A 32 -13.37 5.77 -24.00
CA ILE A 32 -14.42 5.16 -24.84
C ILE A 32 -15.40 4.32 -23.99
N TRP A 33 -15.01 3.96 -22.76
CA TRP A 33 -15.79 3.05 -21.92
C TRP A 33 -16.53 3.81 -20.82
N THR A 34 -17.80 3.43 -20.63
CA THR A 34 -18.67 3.87 -19.54
C THR A 34 -18.85 2.72 -18.56
N PHE A 35 -18.46 2.93 -17.31
CA PHE A 35 -18.70 1.97 -16.23
C PHE A 35 -19.43 2.66 -15.09
N ALA A 36 -20.51 2.05 -14.60
CA ALA A 36 -21.17 2.47 -13.39
C ALA A 36 -20.58 1.70 -12.20
N LEU A 37 -19.95 2.42 -11.27
CA LEU A 37 -19.44 1.87 -10.02
C LEU A 37 -20.13 2.57 -8.84
N SER A 38 -20.30 1.86 -7.72
CA SER A 38 -20.80 2.50 -6.50
C SER A 38 -19.77 3.48 -5.94
N ARG A 39 -20.23 4.61 -5.38
CA ARG A 39 -19.36 5.59 -4.70
C ARG A 39 -18.47 4.95 -3.63
N ALA A 40 -19.03 4.04 -2.84
CA ALA A 40 -18.29 3.34 -1.80
C ALA A 40 -17.14 2.50 -2.37
N LEU A 41 -17.39 1.75 -3.45
CA LEU A 41 -16.36 0.94 -4.11
C LEU A 41 -15.25 1.82 -4.70
N MET A 42 -15.60 2.95 -5.30
CA MET A 42 -14.62 3.93 -5.77
C MET A 42 -13.69 4.42 -4.65
N MET A 43 -14.25 4.76 -3.47
CA MET A 43 -13.46 5.21 -2.32
C MET A 43 -12.49 4.13 -1.83
N PHE A 44 -12.92 2.87 -1.80
CA PHE A 44 -12.04 1.75 -1.45
C PHE A 44 -10.92 1.53 -2.46
N ILE A 45 -11.21 1.65 -3.77
CA ILE A 45 -10.20 1.54 -4.82
C ILE A 45 -9.16 2.66 -4.69
N LEU A 46 -9.61 3.90 -4.49
CA LEU A 46 -8.71 5.05 -4.29
C LEU A 46 -7.80 4.85 -3.08
N LEU A 47 -8.36 4.39 -1.95
CA LEU A 47 -7.61 4.07 -0.75
C LEU A 47 -6.58 2.97 -1.01
N ALA A 48 -6.98 1.89 -1.67
CA ALA A 48 -6.09 0.78 -2.00
C ALA A 48 -4.91 1.23 -2.87
N ILE A 49 -5.16 2.06 -3.89
CA ILE A 49 -4.10 2.66 -4.72
C ILE A 49 -3.15 3.51 -3.87
N GLY A 50 -3.70 4.36 -2.98
CA GLY A 50 -2.89 5.17 -2.07
C GLY A 50 -1.98 4.33 -1.17
N VAL A 51 -2.51 3.24 -0.60
CA VAL A 51 -1.74 2.31 0.24
C VAL A 51 -0.65 1.61 -0.58
N LEU A 52 -0.97 1.12 -1.79
CA LEU A 52 -0.02 0.49 -2.69
C LEU A 52 1.14 1.43 -3.05
N LEU A 53 0.83 2.68 -3.40
CA LEU A 53 1.83 3.69 -3.74
C LEU A 53 2.71 4.04 -2.53
N GLY A 54 2.11 4.24 -1.36
CA GLY A 54 2.84 4.51 -0.12
C GLY A 54 3.77 3.36 0.25
N TRP A 55 3.31 2.12 0.13
CA TRP A 55 4.12 0.92 0.33
C TRP A 55 5.29 0.85 -0.65
N MET A 56 5.04 1.10 -1.94
CA MET A 56 6.06 1.05 -2.97
C MET A 56 7.13 2.13 -2.77
N MET A 57 6.74 3.34 -2.38
CA MET A 57 7.69 4.41 -2.02
C MET A 57 8.53 4.03 -0.79
N HIS A 58 7.93 3.44 0.24
CA HIS A 58 8.66 2.99 1.42
C HIS A 58 9.65 1.87 1.07
N ALA A 59 9.25 0.91 0.23
CA ALA A 59 10.12 -0.14 -0.26
C ALA A 59 11.33 0.41 -1.04
N VAL A 60 11.13 1.42 -1.89
CA VAL A 60 12.21 2.09 -2.62
C VAL A 60 13.14 2.86 -1.67
N SER A 61 12.60 3.56 -0.66
CA SER A 61 13.39 4.27 0.34
C SER A 61 14.24 3.31 1.18
N ALA A 62 13.65 2.21 1.65
CA ALA A 62 14.34 1.20 2.44
C ALA A 62 15.45 0.48 1.64
N TYR A 63 15.31 0.38 0.31
CA TYR A 63 16.36 -0.14 -0.55
C TYR A 63 17.54 0.85 -0.67
N ARG A 64 17.29 2.15 -0.59
CA ARG A 64 18.31 3.20 -0.71
C ARG A 64 19.22 3.30 0.51
N GLU A 65 18.68 3.07 1.71
CA GLU A 65 19.45 3.10 2.97
C GLU A 65 20.43 1.92 3.09
N ARG A 66 20.15 0.78 2.45
CA ARG A 66 21.05 -0.39 2.46
C ARG A 66 22.31 -0.20 1.60
N LYS A 67 22.38 0.86 0.78
CA LYS A 67 23.54 1.15 -0.09
C LYS A 67 24.50 2.20 0.48
N GLN A 68 24.23 2.72 1.69
CA GLN A 68 25.15 3.60 2.43
C GLN A 68 25.74 2.96 3.71
N PRO A 69 26.33 1.75 3.66
CA PRO A 69 27.39 1.40 4.57
C PRO A 69 28.70 1.29 3.77
N ALA A 70 29.59 2.29 3.90
CA ALA A 70 31.05 2.20 3.73
C ALA A 70 31.67 3.42 3.02
N HIS A 71 31.60 4.63 3.60
CA HIS A 71 32.61 5.64 3.23
C HIS A 71 33.03 6.61 4.33
N GLU A 72 32.83 6.27 5.61
CA GLU A 72 33.30 7.10 6.74
C GLU A 72 34.14 6.35 7.79
N GLY A 73 34.52 5.10 7.56
CA GLY A 73 35.32 4.30 8.51
C GLY A 73 36.83 4.27 8.24
N GLY A 74 37.30 4.67 7.06
CA GLY A 74 38.66 4.31 6.59
C GLY A 74 39.76 5.37 6.74
N LEU A 75 39.45 6.58 7.22
CA LEU A 75 40.43 7.69 7.19
C LEU A 75 41.15 7.94 8.53
N HIS A 76 40.66 7.36 9.63
CA HIS A 76 41.27 7.54 10.96
C HIS A 76 42.38 6.55 11.29
N GLU A 77 42.49 5.43 10.56
CA GLU A 77 43.49 4.39 10.85
C GLU A 77 44.85 4.66 10.20
N ARG A 78 44.91 5.41 9.08
CA ARG A 78 46.18 5.77 8.41
C ARG A 78 47.00 6.85 9.12
N ARG A 79 46.50 7.46 10.21
CA ARG A 79 47.27 8.43 11.01
C ARG A 79 48.06 7.77 12.15
N ALA A 80 47.83 6.49 12.44
CA ALA A 80 48.55 5.77 13.50
C ALA A 80 49.87 5.11 13.03
N GLU A 81 50.09 4.99 11.72
CA GLU A 81 51.30 4.38 11.15
C GLU A 81 52.18 5.44 10.48
N THR A 82 52.79 6.32 11.28
CA THR A 82 54.06 6.94 10.90
C THR A 82 55.13 6.32 11.80
N PRO A 83 55.95 5.40 11.29
CA PRO A 83 57.17 4.99 11.96
C PRO A 83 58.08 6.21 12.01
N ARG A 84 58.39 6.65 13.23
CA ARG A 84 59.36 7.72 13.48
C ARG A 84 60.74 7.08 13.50
N ASP A 85 61.24 6.75 12.32
CA ASP A 85 62.60 6.28 12.10
C ASP A 85 63.39 7.44 11.48
N GLU A 86 63.89 8.37 12.29
CA GLU A 86 65.13 9.18 12.09
C GLU A 86 65.55 9.83 13.43
#